data_AF-A0A938NE81-F1
#
_entry.id   AF-A0A938NE81-F1
#
_cell.length_a   1.000
_cell.length_b   1.000
_cell.length_c   1.000
_cell.angle_alpha   90.00
_cell.angle_beta   90.00
_cell.angle_gamma   90.00
#
_symmetry.space_group_name_H-M   'P 1'
#
loop_
_entity.id
_entity.type
_entity.pdbx_description
1 polymer ?
#
loop_
_entity_poly.entity_id
_entity_poly.type
_entity_poly.pdbx_seq_one_letter_code
_entity_poly.pdbx_strand_id
1 'polypeptide(L)'
;MAALCGGVLMGCDGRIVRRVGGPLRGCPMRASSVMSGRSAASHARLATPGVMFQGRSPRWPIHRLNRALRSNSVCRHSFPGESNMKNLILSSVLVLIASSAAQAQEAVQWRIEEGGNGHWYKIDTARTWLDARDFAVARGGHLVTLSSQQEWNFVRAQLPLSGQPYWLGMYQDPPTGLPPAAGWRWVTSEPFSFTAWAPGEPNDWQGYQQWVGQTTASGQWDDTTPNGVMSPVFEWDADCNNDGIVDYGQCRDGTLPDYNGNNVPDCCESGTPCVVGNYPVQWRVAEGGNGHWYKIRPKVGDWHACRSAALAAGADLASPSTSAENLFVERFVPSPSGSSLNRVFIGGRQAPGSSPTVGWYWIDGSDWDYTDWQFNQPNGNEGYLAVFVYGATVVWGDYVADSIDLCCFLVEWSADCNNDGVVDHGQILQGQLVDADANGVPDVCEVDPCPGDITNGGTVDATDLSIVLAAWGTTGQGEFQADIDGSGLVDGGDLALVLGGWGPCPQ
;
A
#
# COMPACT_ATOMS: atom_id res chain seq x y z
N MET A 1 -8.72 53.73 -18.62
CA MET A 1 -8.12 54.82 -17.83
C MET A 1 -6.76 54.29 -17.37
N ALA A 2 -5.65 54.91 -17.81
CA ALA A 2 -4.91 55.93 -17.06
C ALA A 2 -4.30 55.34 -15.77
N ALA A 3 -3.00 55.01 -15.72
CA ALA A 3 -1.82 55.90 -15.62
C ALA A 3 -1.54 56.31 -14.14
N LEU A 4 -0.30 56.47 -13.65
CA LEU A 4 1.06 56.29 -14.21
C LEU A 4 2.10 56.17 -13.04
N CYS A 5 3.41 56.20 -13.37
CA CYS A 5 4.61 56.28 -12.49
C CYS A 5 5.19 54.95 -11.95
N GLY A 6 6.52 54.76 -11.88
CA GLY A 6 7.61 55.55 -12.47
C GLY A 6 9.01 55.40 -11.82
N GLY A 7 10.01 54.91 -12.56
CA GLY A 7 11.43 54.77 -12.17
C GLY A 7 12.09 53.57 -12.90
N VAL A 8 13.15 53.62 -13.74
CA VAL A 8 14.31 54.52 -13.97
C VAL A 8 15.35 54.40 -12.85
N LEU A 9 16.60 53.93 -13.04
CA LEU A 9 17.38 53.32 -14.17
C LEU A 9 18.47 52.40 -13.53
N MET A 10 19.38 51.66 -14.20
CA MET A 10 19.83 51.57 -15.61
C MET A 10 19.70 50.10 -16.12
N GLY A 11 20.43 49.47 -17.06
CA GLY A 11 21.64 49.77 -17.86
C GLY A 11 22.93 49.21 -17.25
N CYS A 12 23.90 48.63 -17.98
CA CYS A 12 24.03 48.19 -19.38
C CYS A 12 24.97 46.94 -19.40
N ASP A 13 25.30 46.19 -20.46
CA ASP A 13 25.04 46.21 -21.91
C ASP A 13 25.20 44.72 -22.42
N GLY A 14 25.17 44.31 -23.69
CA GLY A 14 25.05 45.05 -24.96
C GLY A 14 25.52 44.27 -26.20
N ARG A 15 24.64 44.09 -27.20
CA ARG A 15 24.93 44.17 -28.66
C ARG A 15 23.67 43.93 -29.50
N ILE A 16 23.56 44.65 -30.62
CA ILE A 16 22.46 44.56 -31.59
C ILE A 16 23.06 44.45 -33.00
N VAL A 17 22.47 43.61 -33.86
CA VAL A 17 22.62 43.73 -35.32
C VAL A 17 21.23 43.64 -35.98
N ARG A 18 20.92 44.61 -36.84
CA ARG A 18 19.85 44.58 -37.86
C ARG A 18 20.54 44.54 -39.26
N ARG A 19 19.92 44.41 -40.45
CA ARG A 19 18.56 44.76 -40.93
C ARG A 19 18.37 44.28 -42.40
N VAL A 20 17.13 44.37 -42.94
CA VAL A 20 16.74 44.29 -44.38
C VAL A 20 16.78 42.87 -44.99
N GLY A 21 15.85 42.42 -45.86
CA GLY A 21 14.57 42.97 -46.35
C GLY A 21 13.97 42.15 -47.53
N GLY A 22 12.69 42.34 -47.86
CA GLY A 22 12.02 41.72 -49.04
C GLY A 22 12.02 42.64 -50.29
N PRO A 23 11.00 42.65 -51.19
CA PRO A 23 9.72 41.87 -51.21
C PRO A 23 9.21 41.46 -52.64
N LEU A 24 7.91 41.08 -52.77
CA LEU A 24 7.08 40.99 -54.01
C LEU A 24 7.34 39.77 -54.96
N ARG A 25 6.42 39.22 -55.79
CA ARG A 25 4.96 39.33 -56.14
C ARG A 25 4.44 37.87 -56.35
N GLY A 26 3.14 37.54 -56.49
CA GLY A 26 1.89 38.30 -56.51
C GLY A 26 0.65 37.40 -56.78
N CYS A 27 -0.55 38.01 -56.78
CA CYS A 27 -1.87 37.38 -57.04
C CYS A 27 -2.27 37.56 -58.54
N PRO A 28 -3.40 37.01 -59.11
CA PRO A 28 -4.76 37.34 -58.66
C PRO A 28 -5.97 36.38 -58.95
N MET A 29 -7.02 36.46 -58.12
CA MET A 29 -8.47 36.41 -58.48
C MET A 29 -9.06 35.10 -59.10
N ARG A 30 -10.38 34.80 -59.07
CA ARG A 30 -11.68 35.47 -58.73
C ARG A 30 -12.74 34.35 -58.48
N ALA A 31 -13.96 34.52 -57.95
CA ALA A 31 -14.73 35.65 -57.40
C ALA A 31 -15.90 35.16 -56.51
N SER A 32 -16.39 36.01 -55.59
CA SER A 32 -17.82 36.13 -55.14
C SER A 32 -18.49 34.93 -54.43
N SER A 33 -19.49 35.07 -53.55
CA SER A 33 -20.28 36.20 -53.00
C SER A 33 -21.06 35.70 -51.76
N VAL A 34 -21.55 36.46 -50.76
CA VAL A 34 -21.51 37.89 -50.35
C VAL A 34 -22.04 37.96 -48.88
N MET A 35 -21.58 38.95 -48.11
CA MET A 35 -22.19 39.69 -46.95
C MET A 35 -23.48 39.17 -46.24
N SER A 36 -23.79 39.46 -44.97
CA SER A 36 -23.15 40.13 -43.79
C SER A 36 -24.09 39.92 -42.57
N GLY A 37 -23.74 40.12 -41.29
CA GLY A 37 -22.52 40.61 -40.64
C GLY A 37 -22.85 41.60 -39.51
N ARG A 38 -22.03 41.64 -38.44
CA ARG A 38 -22.15 42.50 -37.21
C ARG A 38 -23.32 42.16 -36.27
N SER A 39 -23.26 42.41 -34.94
CA SER A 39 -22.12 42.67 -34.03
C SER A 39 -22.56 42.63 -32.55
N ALA A 40 -21.62 42.29 -31.65
CA ALA A 40 -21.50 42.71 -30.24
C ALA A 40 -22.59 42.35 -29.19
N ALA A 41 -22.17 41.46 -28.28
CA ALA A 41 -21.90 41.76 -26.86
C ALA A 41 -23.03 41.83 -25.80
N SER A 42 -22.95 40.89 -24.85
CA SER A 42 -22.99 41.06 -23.38
C SER A 42 -24.20 41.72 -22.70
N HIS A 43 -24.83 41.00 -21.77
CA HIS A 43 -24.94 41.22 -20.28
C HIS A 43 -25.92 40.13 -19.78
N ALA A 44 -25.64 39.23 -18.82
CA ALA A 44 -25.02 39.30 -17.48
C ALA A 44 -26.01 39.66 -16.35
N ARG A 45 -26.01 38.83 -15.27
CA ARG A 45 -26.75 38.97 -13.98
C ARG A 45 -28.27 38.66 -14.03
N LEU A 46 -28.96 38.20 -12.97
CA LEU A 46 -28.59 37.55 -11.68
C LEU A 46 -29.86 36.91 -11.04
N ALA A 47 -29.72 36.29 -9.86
CA ALA A 47 -30.74 36.10 -8.80
C ALA A 47 -31.77 34.94 -8.91
N THR A 48 -31.43 33.87 -8.21
CA THR A 48 -32.28 33.02 -7.32
C THR A 48 -33.04 33.82 -6.24
N PRO A 49 -33.95 33.22 -5.42
CA PRO A 49 -34.81 32.02 -5.62
C PRO A 49 -36.27 32.18 -5.11
N GLY A 50 -37.10 31.13 -5.28
CA GLY A 50 -37.89 30.62 -4.13
C GLY A 50 -39.43 30.50 -4.24
N VAL A 51 -39.97 29.82 -3.22
CA VAL A 51 -41.39 29.63 -2.81
C VAL A 51 -42.20 28.50 -3.51
N MET A 52 -42.97 27.80 -2.68
CA MET A 52 -43.76 26.59 -2.96
C MET A 52 -45.08 26.87 -3.72
N PHE A 53 -45.70 25.85 -4.33
CA PHE A 53 -46.90 25.22 -3.74
C PHE A 53 -47.24 23.85 -4.37
N GLN A 54 -48.26 23.18 -3.79
CA GLN A 54 -48.67 21.80 -4.04
C GLN A 54 -49.42 21.58 -5.38
N GLY A 55 -49.34 20.37 -5.94
CA GLY A 55 -50.19 19.94 -7.08
C GLY A 55 -50.15 18.42 -7.31
N ARG A 56 -51.31 17.78 -7.57
CA ARG A 56 -51.42 16.32 -7.78
C ARG A 56 -51.30 15.90 -9.25
N SER A 57 -51.00 14.62 -9.45
CA SER A 57 -50.89 13.83 -10.70
C SER A 57 -52.08 14.01 -11.68
N PRO A 58 -51.96 13.64 -12.99
CA PRO A 58 -52.23 12.22 -13.35
C PRO A 58 -51.68 11.63 -14.69
N ARG A 59 -51.80 10.29 -14.81
CA ARG A 59 -52.01 9.44 -16.04
C ARG A 59 -50.86 9.08 -17.02
N TRP A 60 -50.47 7.79 -16.98
CA TRP A 60 -50.69 6.72 -18.00
C TRP A 60 -50.74 7.08 -19.50
N PRO A 61 -50.09 6.30 -20.41
CA PRO A 61 -50.41 4.87 -20.69
C PRO A 61 -49.15 3.93 -20.83
N ILE A 62 -49.17 2.84 -21.62
CA ILE A 62 -49.64 1.45 -21.28
C ILE A 62 -49.42 0.47 -22.48
N HIS A 63 -49.20 -0.84 -22.24
CA HIS A 63 -49.27 -2.00 -23.22
C HIS A 63 -48.14 -2.14 -24.29
N ARG A 64 -47.84 -3.26 -25.01
CA ARG A 64 -48.20 -4.73 -25.13
C ARG A 64 -47.22 -5.41 -26.14
N LEU A 65 -47.05 -6.75 -26.36
CA LEU A 65 -47.15 -8.02 -25.57
C LEU A 65 -46.58 -9.25 -26.37
N ASN A 66 -45.67 -10.05 -25.77
CA ASN A 66 -45.44 -11.52 -25.94
C ASN A 66 -44.98 -12.22 -27.26
N ARG A 67 -44.49 -13.48 -27.04
CA ARG A 67 -44.31 -14.68 -27.94
C ARG A 67 -43.01 -14.80 -28.77
N ALA A 68 -42.53 -16.00 -29.13
CA ALA A 68 -43.11 -17.36 -29.10
C ALA A 68 -42.13 -18.51 -28.68
N LEU A 69 -42.64 -19.75 -28.57
CA LEU A 69 -41.95 -21.00 -28.20
C LEU A 69 -41.68 -21.93 -29.40
N ARG A 70 -40.73 -22.87 -29.25
CA ARG A 70 -40.70 -24.20 -29.93
C ARG A 70 -39.88 -25.22 -29.11
N SER A 71 -39.93 -26.50 -29.48
CA SER A 71 -39.41 -27.64 -28.69
C SER A 71 -39.24 -28.92 -29.52
N ASN A 72 -38.27 -29.79 -29.16
CA ASN A 72 -38.14 -31.25 -29.39
C ASN A 72 -36.77 -31.69 -28.79
N SER A 73 -36.62 -32.59 -27.81
CA SER A 73 -36.97 -34.03 -27.67
C SER A 73 -35.91 -34.99 -28.27
N VAL A 74 -35.53 -36.14 -27.69
CA VAL A 74 -35.69 -36.76 -26.34
C VAL A 74 -34.64 -37.88 -26.17
N CYS A 75 -34.09 -38.11 -24.97
CA CYS A 75 -33.65 -39.44 -24.49
C CYS A 75 -33.53 -39.45 -22.95
N ARG A 76 -33.63 -40.62 -22.30
CA ARG A 76 -33.65 -40.80 -20.83
C ARG A 76 -32.58 -41.78 -20.34
N HIS A 77 -31.84 -41.38 -19.31
CA HIS A 77 -31.41 -42.10 -18.09
C HIS A 77 -30.66 -41.05 -17.21
N SER A 78 -30.76 -41.02 -15.88
CA SER A 78 -31.69 -41.67 -14.94
C SER A 78 -31.90 -40.78 -13.70
N PHE A 79 -32.43 -41.33 -12.59
CA PHE A 79 -32.70 -40.64 -11.31
C PHE A 79 -32.26 -41.53 -10.11
N PRO A 80 -32.16 -41.03 -8.85
CA PRO A 80 -32.75 -39.79 -8.30
C PRO A 80 -31.80 -38.81 -7.55
N GLY A 81 -32.30 -37.61 -7.23
CA GLY A 81 -31.57 -36.58 -6.47
C GLY A 81 -32.23 -35.19 -6.50
N GLU A 82 -33.45 -35.05 -5.95
CA GLU A 82 -34.14 -33.76 -5.77
C GLU A 82 -33.61 -33.03 -4.51
N SER A 83 -33.66 -31.70 -4.34
CA SER A 83 -34.26 -30.60 -5.13
C SER A 83 -33.53 -29.26 -4.87
N ASN A 84 -33.69 -28.27 -5.77
CA ASN A 84 -33.31 -26.88 -5.52
C ASN A 84 -34.33 -26.15 -4.61
N MET A 85 -33.85 -25.21 -3.78
CA MET A 85 -34.65 -24.05 -3.40
C MET A 85 -33.77 -22.80 -3.24
N LYS A 86 -34.08 -21.73 -3.98
CA LYS A 86 -33.45 -20.41 -3.84
C LYS A 86 -34.39 -19.46 -3.12
N ASN A 87 -33.81 -18.59 -2.29
CA ASN A 87 -34.39 -17.38 -1.68
C ASN A 87 -35.57 -17.58 -0.72
N LEU A 88 -35.34 -17.26 0.56
CA LEU A 88 -36.26 -16.42 1.34
C LEU A 88 -35.50 -15.77 2.52
N ILE A 89 -35.56 -14.44 2.60
CA ILE A 89 -35.04 -13.67 3.74
C ILE A 89 -36.09 -13.72 4.86
N LEU A 90 -35.67 -14.00 6.09
CA LEU A 90 -36.45 -13.65 7.28
C LEU A 90 -35.54 -13.39 8.48
N SER A 91 -35.79 -12.29 9.17
CA SER A 91 -35.06 -11.90 10.39
C SER A 91 -35.48 -12.75 11.59
N SER A 92 -34.54 -13.11 12.45
CA SER A 92 -34.80 -13.69 13.78
C SER A 92 -33.62 -13.41 14.71
N VAL A 93 -33.78 -12.42 15.58
CA VAL A 93 -32.81 -12.11 16.63
C VAL A 93 -32.91 -13.16 17.74
N LEU A 94 -31.76 -13.73 18.12
CA LEU A 94 -31.59 -14.39 19.41
C LEU A 94 -30.25 -13.94 20.01
N VAL A 95 -30.29 -13.45 21.24
CA VAL A 95 -29.15 -12.86 21.97
C VAL A 95 -28.98 -13.61 23.29
N LEU A 96 -27.81 -13.48 23.91
CA LEU A 96 -27.32 -14.18 25.12
C LEU A 96 -26.78 -15.58 24.78
N ILE A 97 -25.66 -16.03 25.36
CA ILE A 97 -25.01 -15.55 26.61
C ILE A 97 -23.74 -14.72 26.30
N ALA A 98 -23.51 -13.67 27.08
CA ALA A 98 -22.30 -12.83 26.97
C ALA A 98 -21.08 -13.51 27.60
N SER A 99 -19.94 -13.50 26.89
CA SER A 99 -18.61 -13.69 27.50
C SER A 99 -18.10 -12.31 27.94
N SER A 100 -18.06 -12.06 29.25
CA SER A 100 -17.78 -10.72 29.80
C SER A 100 -16.29 -10.40 29.87
N ALA A 101 -15.64 -10.31 28.70
CA ALA A 101 -14.35 -9.68 28.52
C ALA A 101 -14.46 -8.72 27.32
N ALA A 102 -13.94 -7.49 27.45
CA ALA A 102 -13.85 -6.59 26.32
C ALA A 102 -12.84 -7.17 25.32
N GLN A 103 -13.36 -7.74 24.23
CA GLN A 103 -12.54 -8.12 23.09
C GLN A 103 -12.01 -6.83 22.45
N ALA A 104 -10.71 -6.76 22.17
CA ALA A 104 -10.15 -5.59 21.50
C ALA A 104 -10.84 -5.40 20.15
N GLN A 105 -11.25 -4.16 19.86
CA GLN A 105 -11.86 -3.82 18.59
C GLN A 105 -10.76 -3.64 17.53
N GLU A 106 -11.09 -3.82 16.25
CA GLU A 106 -10.26 -3.28 15.17
C GLU A 106 -10.28 -1.74 15.22
N ALA A 107 -9.18 -1.11 14.80
CA ALA A 107 -9.11 0.35 14.78
C ALA A 107 -10.08 0.93 13.74
N VAL A 108 -10.88 1.93 14.16
CA VAL A 108 -11.90 2.59 13.32
C VAL A 108 -11.50 4.03 13.06
N GLN A 109 -11.48 4.45 11.80
CA GLN A 109 -11.20 5.83 11.40
C GLN A 109 -12.43 6.73 11.60
N TRP A 110 -12.23 7.94 12.14
CA TRP A 110 -13.25 8.99 12.06
C TRP A 110 -13.03 9.82 10.78
N ARG A 111 -13.60 9.36 9.68
CA ARG A 111 -13.20 9.81 8.34
C ARG A 111 -13.57 11.25 8.01
N ILE A 112 -12.73 11.91 7.21
CA ILE A 112 -12.90 13.31 6.83
C ILE A 112 -14.16 13.50 5.96
N GLU A 113 -14.49 12.56 5.06
CA GLU A 113 -15.73 12.63 4.26
C GLU A 113 -17.02 12.45 5.08
N GLU A 114 -16.91 11.89 6.29
CA GLU A 114 -17.99 11.77 7.27
C GLU A 114 -18.03 12.94 8.27
N GLY A 115 -17.14 13.93 8.11
CA GLY A 115 -17.01 15.11 8.97
C GLY A 115 -16.10 14.95 10.18
N GLY A 116 -15.19 13.97 10.15
CA GLY A 116 -14.15 13.73 11.15
C GLY A 116 -12.79 14.36 10.84
N ASN A 117 -11.81 14.02 11.69
CA ASN A 117 -10.42 14.49 11.64
C ASN A 117 -9.49 13.57 10.85
N GLY A 118 -9.91 12.35 10.48
CA GLY A 118 -9.09 11.35 9.79
C GLY A 118 -8.30 10.42 10.72
N HIS A 119 -8.33 10.65 12.04
CA HIS A 119 -7.63 9.86 13.05
C HIS A 119 -8.25 8.45 13.18
N TRP A 120 -7.45 7.49 13.67
CA TRP A 120 -7.89 6.13 13.97
C TRP A 120 -8.05 5.91 15.47
N TYR A 121 -9.09 5.20 15.88
CA TYR A 121 -9.43 4.95 17.30
C TYR A 121 -9.62 3.47 17.58
N LYS A 122 -9.12 2.97 18.72
CA LYS A 122 -9.22 1.54 19.10
C LYS A 122 -9.47 1.38 20.60
N ILE A 123 -10.35 0.46 20.99
CA ILE A 123 -10.45 -0.02 22.37
C ILE A 123 -9.57 -1.26 22.51
N ASP A 124 -8.59 -1.23 23.43
CA ASP A 124 -7.65 -2.34 23.64
C ASP A 124 -7.90 -3.09 24.96
N THR A 125 -7.10 -4.13 25.18
CA THR A 125 -7.07 -4.98 26.37
C THR A 125 -6.69 -4.21 27.64
N ALA A 126 -7.28 -4.58 28.77
CA ALA A 126 -7.19 -3.83 30.02
C ALA A 126 -5.80 -3.91 30.68
N ARG A 127 -5.30 -2.75 31.16
CA ARG A 127 -4.00 -2.57 31.84
C ARG A 127 -4.01 -1.30 32.70
N THR A 128 -2.92 -0.97 33.40
CA THR A 128 -2.84 0.30 34.15
C THR A 128 -2.72 1.49 33.21
N TRP A 129 -2.98 2.72 33.69
CA TRP A 129 -2.89 3.90 32.82
C TRP A 129 -1.46 4.13 32.29
N LEU A 130 -0.45 3.87 33.12
CA LEU A 130 0.96 3.98 32.72
C LEU A 130 1.32 2.90 31.69
N ASP A 131 0.95 1.65 31.93
CA ASP A 131 1.14 0.57 30.94
C ASP A 131 0.41 0.88 29.63
N ALA A 132 -0.78 1.47 29.70
CA ALA A 132 -1.58 1.82 28.53
C ALA A 132 -0.94 2.93 27.70
N ARG A 133 -0.44 3.99 28.34
CA ARG A 133 0.33 5.06 27.70
C ARG A 133 1.54 4.49 26.97
N ASP A 134 2.35 3.70 27.67
CA ASP A 134 3.62 3.20 27.13
C ASP A 134 3.41 2.15 26.03
N PHE A 135 2.34 1.34 26.14
CA PHE A 135 1.94 0.38 25.10
C PHE A 135 1.40 1.04 23.83
N ALA A 136 0.78 2.23 23.94
CA ALA A 136 0.31 3.02 22.80
C ALA A 136 1.46 3.74 22.08
N VAL A 137 2.37 4.36 22.84
CA VAL A 137 3.57 5.02 22.30
C VAL A 137 4.48 4.02 21.59
N ALA A 138 4.63 2.81 22.15
CA ALA A 138 5.31 1.68 21.50
C ALA A 138 4.54 1.09 20.29
N ARG A 139 3.46 1.74 19.84
CA ARG A 139 2.64 1.40 18.67
C ARG A 139 2.32 2.61 17.79
N GLY A 140 3.13 3.67 17.84
CA GLY A 140 2.95 4.86 16.99
C GLY A 140 1.71 5.71 17.29
N GLY A 141 1.04 5.46 18.43
CA GLY A 141 -0.16 6.18 18.83
C GLY A 141 -0.07 6.64 20.28
N HIS A 142 -1.21 7.07 20.82
CA HIS A 142 -1.32 7.56 22.19
C HIS A 142 -2.63 7.14 22.85
N LEU A 143 -2.79 7.41 24.15
CA LEU A 143 -4.10 7.36 24.80
C LEU A 143 -4.97 8.50 24.26
N VAL A 144 -6.22 8.21 23.91
CA VAL A 144 -7.12 9.13 23.18
C VAL A 144 -7.16 10.53 23.80
N THR A 145 -7.09 11.55 22.95
CA THR A 145 -7.26 12.95 23.33
C THR A 145 -8.54 13.50 22.68
N LEU A 146 -9.16 14.51 23.28
CA LEU A 146 -10.53 14.91 22.95
C LEU A 146 -10.63 16.43 22.91
N SER A 147 -10.37 16.96 21.72
CA SER A 147 -10.42 18.36 21.32
C SER A 147 -11.85 18.89 21.13
N SER A 148 -12.83 18.01 20.82
CA SER A 148 -14.18 18.46 20.43
C SER A 148 -15.35 17.58 20.89
N GLN A 149 -16.54 18.19 20.93
CA GLN A 149 -17.80 17.50 21.24
C GLN A 149 -18.20 16.49 20.15
N GLN A 150 -17.80 16.71 18.89
CA GLN A 150 -18.09 15.85 17.75
C GLN A 150 -17.27 14.56 17.83
N GLU A 151 -15.96 14.71 18.02
CA GLU A 151 -14.97 13.65 18.26
C GLU A 151 -15.36 12.80 19.48
N TRP A 152 -15.68 13.45 20.59
CA TRP A 152 -16.19 12.76 21.78
C TRP A 152 -17.48 11.99 21.50
N ASN A 153 -18.39 12.50 20.65
CA ASN A 153 -19.58 11.75 20.26
C ASN A 153 -19.26 10.55 19.35
N PHE A 154 -18.23 10.63 18.50
CA PHE A 154 -17.75 9.50 17.72
C PHE A 154 -17.12 8.42 18.60
N VAL A 155 -16.13 8.78 19.42
CA VAL A 155 -15.43 7.84 20.33
C VAL A 155 -16.43 7.17 21.29
N ARG A 156 -17.30 7.95 21.93
CA ARG A 156 -18.35 7.45 22.83
C ARG A 156 -19.36 6.52 22.15
N ALA A 157 -19.52 6.59 20.82
CA ALA A 157 -20.39 5.67 20.08
C ALA A 157 -19.75 4.29 19.87
N GLN A 158 -18.42 4.19 19.92
CA GLN A 158 -17.69 2.90 19.89
C GLN A 158 -17.71 2.19 21.24
N LEU A 159 -17.65 2.95 22.36
CA LEU A 159 -17.55 2.41 23.71
C LEU A 159 -18.74 1.50 24.09
N PRO A 160 -18.51 0.19 24.38
CA PRO A 160 -19.57 -0.67 24.90
C PRO A 160 -20.05 -0.17 26.26
N LEU A 161 -21.31 0.30 26.33
CA LEU A 161 -21.99 0.79 27.53
C LEU A 161 -22.35 -0.33 28.55
N SER A 162 -21.46 -1.31 28.69
CA SER A 162 -21.57 -2.48 29.58
C SER A 162 -21.25 -2.15 31.06
N GLY A 163 -21.16 -0.86 31.40
CA GLY A 163 -20.94 -0.36 32.75
C GLY A 163 -19.48 -0.32 33.22
N GLN A 164 -18.51 -0.63 32.35
CA GLN A 164 -17.08 -0.52 32.67
C GLN A 164 -16.50 0.84 32.26
N PRO A 165 -15.53 1.37 33.02
CA PRO A 165 -14.76 2.55 32.64
C PRO A 165 -13.67 2.24 31.60
N TYR A 166 -13.25 3.27 30.86
CA TYR A 166 -12.16 3.21 29.88
C TYR A 166 -11.12 4.31 30.16
N TRP A 167 -9.84 4.05 29.88
CA TRP A 167 -8.77 5.05 30.05
C TRP A 167 -8.77 6.09 28.92
N LEU A 168 -8.55 7.35 29.31
CA LEU A 168 -8.39 8.50 28.42
C LEU A 168 -6.98 9.11 28.58
N GLY A 169 -6.53 9.88 27.59
CA GLY A 169 -5.20 10.50 27.57
C GLY A 169 -5.02 11.75 28.44
N MET A 170 -5.97 12.10 29.32
CA MET A 170 -5.83 13.27 30.21
C MET A 170 -5.17 12.89 31.53
N TYR A 171 -4.29 13.76 32.03
CA TYR A 171 -3.56 13.56 33.29
C TYR A 171 -3.13 14.90 33.93
N GLN A 172 -2.57 14.83 35.15
CA GLN A 172 -1.88 15.96 35.80
C GLN A 172 -0.44 15.56 36.24
N ASP A 173 0.43 16.54 36.48
CA ASP A 173 1.78 16.32 37.02
C ASP A 173 1.78 16.21 38.56
N PRO A 174 2.19 15.08 39.15
CA PRO A 174 2.21 14.91 40.60
C PRO A 174 3.51 15.43 41.24
N PRO A 175 3.47 16.20 42.35
CA PRO A 175 2.30 16.83 42.98
C PRO A 175 2.05 18.24 42.41
N THR A 176 0.87 18.49 41.84
CA THR A 176 0.52 19.81 41.28
C THR A 176 0.44 20.90 42.34
N GLY A 177 -0.14 20.58 43.51
CA GLY A 177 -0.59 21.57 44.49
C GLY A 177 -1.74 22.46 43.97
N LEU A 178 -2.39 22.08 42.86
CA LEU A 178 -3.46 22.83 42.22
C LEU A 178 -4.85 22.36 42.71
N PRO A 179 -5.90 23.17 42.53
CA PRO A 179 -7.28 22.71 42.68
C PRO A 179 -7.59 21.55 41.70
N PRO A 180 -8.47 20.57 42.04
CA PRO A 180 -8.76 19.42 41.18
C PRO A 180 -9.15 19.76 39.74
N ALA A 181 -9.86 20.88 39.54
CA ALA A 181 -10.27 21.38 38.23
C ALA A 181 -9.16 22.10 37.41
N ALA A 182 -7.91 22.10 37.86
CA ALA A 182 -6.80 22.81 37.23
C ALA A 182 -5.52 21.96 37.16
N GLY A 183 -4.77 22.07 36.06
CA GLY A 183 -3.54 21.29 35.83
C GLY A 183 -3.71 20.09 34.89
N TRP A 184 -4.94 19.79 34.46
CA TRP A 184 -5.22 18.80 33.42
C TRP A 184 -4.57 19.15 32.09
N ARG A 185 -3.95 18.15 31.46
CA ARG A 185 -3.45 18.20 30.09
C ARG A 185 -3.56 16.84 29.41
N TRP A 186 -3.48 16.85 28.08
CA TRP A 186 -3.46 15.65 27.25
C TRP A 186 -2.04 15.08 27.09
N VAL A 187 -1.90 13.77 26.81
CA VAL A 187 -0.62 13.10 26.51
C VAL A 187 0.10 13.70 25.30
N THR A 188 -0.63 14.14 24.27
CA THR A 188 -0.11 14.87 23.09
C THR A 188 0.33 16.31 23.40
N SER A 189 0.08 16.81 24.62
CA SER A 189 0.23 18.22 25.01
C SER A 189 -0.64 19.21 24.22
N GLU A 190 -1.70 18.74 23.54
CA GLU A 190 -2.64 19.61 22.82
C GLU A 190 -3.44 20.54 23.76
N PRO A 191 -4.04 21.64 23.26
CA PRO A 191 -4.83 22.56 24.08
C PRO A 191 -6.08 21.91 24.69
N PHE A 192 -6.11 21.81 26.03
CA PHE A 192 -7.25 21.33 26.81
C PHE A 192 -8.44 22.32 26.74
N SER A 193 -9.17 22.27 25.63
CA SER A 193 -10.18 23.26 25.21
C SER A 193 -11.62 22.73 25.23
N PHE A 194 -11.81 21.42 25.29
CA PHE A 194 -13.09 20.74 25.45
C PHE A 194 -13.10 19.89 26.73
N THR A 195 -14.27 19.76 27.37
CA THR A 195 -14.45 18.84 28.50
C THR A 195 -15.82 18.16 28.47
N ALA A 196 -15.88 16.90 28.91
CA ALA A 196 -17.12 16.15 29.12
C ALA A 196 -17.21 15.49 30.50
N TRP A 197 -16.65 16.15 31.52
CA TRP A 197 -16.74 15.77 32.94
C TRP A 197 -18.18 15.41 33.37
N ALA A 198 -18.30 14.42 34.24
CA ALA A 198 -19.56 14.07 34.88
C ALA A 198 -19.98 15.17 35.90
N PRO A 199 -21.27 15.29 36.26
CA PRO A 199 -21.76 16.37 37.13
C PRO A 199 -21.23 16.27 38.57
N GLY A 200 -20.10 16.94 38.83
CA GLY A 200 -19.37 16.88 40.10
C GLY A 200 -17.84 16.87 39.88
N GLU A 201 -17.40 16.42 38.71
CA GLU A 201 -16.00 16.10 38.42
C GLU A 201 -15.24 17.27 37.77
N PRO A 202 -13.91 17.32 37.91
CA PRO A 202 -13.06 16.42 38.72
C PRO A 202 -13.14 16.78 40.22
N ASN A 203 -13.26 15.77 41.09
CA ASN A 203 -13.51 15.95 42.52
C ASN A 203 -12.31 15.67 43.45
N ASP A 204 -11.29 14.94 42.99
CA ASP A 204 -10.18 14.40 43.80
C ASP A 204 -10.65 13.59 45.03
N TRP A 205 -11.34 12.47 44.79
CA TRP A 205 -11.99 11.72 45.88
C TRP A 205 -10.98 11.26 46.93
N GLN A 206 -11.15 11.81 48.14
CA GLN A 206 -10.31 11.58 49.32
C GLN A 206 -8.83 11.98 49.17
N GLY A 207 -8.45 12.74 48.12
CA GLY A 207 -7.07 13.17 47.90
C GLY A 207 -6.21 12.16 47.14
N TYR A 208 -6.80 11.24 46.38
CA TYR A 208 -6.10 10.16 45.67
C TYR A 208 -6.31 10.16 44.14
N GLN A 209 -7.22 10.96 43.58
CA GLN A 209 -7.63 10.85 42.17
C GLN A 209 -6.94 11.84 41.21
N GLN A 210 -6.04 12.67 41.74
CA GLN A 210 -5.23 13.75 41.12
C GLN A 210 -4.45 13.43 39.82
N TRP A 211 -4.55 12.23 39.25
CA TRP A 211 -3.51 11.68 38.37
C TRP A 211 -3.97 11.55 36.94
N VAL A 212 -5.09 10.86 36.67
CA VAL A 212 -5.49 10.41 35.32
C VAL A 212 -7.00 10.45 35.12
N GLY A 213 -7.46 10.59 33.87
CA GLY A 213 -8.89 10.58 33.54
C GLY A 213 -9.40 9.25 32.98
N GLN A 214 -10.62 8.90 33.36
CA GLN A 214 -11.39 7.76 32.86
C GLN A 214 -12.78 8.19 32.35
N THR A 215 -13.49 7.30 31.65
CA THR A 215 -14.94 7.43 31.48
C THR A 215 -15.69 6.74 32.61
N THR A 216 -16.75 7.35 33.13
CA THR A 216 -17.75 6.70 34.00
C THR A 216 -18.58 5.64 33.25
N ALA A 217 -19.37 4.87 33.99
CA ALA A 217 -20.36 3.93 33.43
C ALA A 217 -21.47 4.59 32.57
N SER A 218 -21.65 5.92 32.64
CA SER A 218 -22.53 6.68 31.72
C SER A 218 -21.78 7.30 30.53
N GLY A 219 -20.47 7.08 30.46
CA GLY A 219 -19.55 7.59 29.43
C GLY A 219 -18.87 8.92 29.80
N GLN A 220 -19.50 9.78 30.61
CA GLN A 220 -18.92 11.09 30.99
C GLN A 220 -17.59 10.94 31.75
N TRP A 221 -16.70 11.94 31.71
CA TRP A 221 -15.35 11.82 32.27
C TRP A 221 -15.30 11.96 33.81
N ASP A 222 -14.31 11.34 34.42
CA ASP A 222 -14.09 11.25 35.88
C ASP A 222 -12.58 11.11 36.18
N ASP A 223 -12.10 11.66 37.29
CA ASP A 223 -10.69 11.61 37.68
C ASP A 223 -10.39 10.39 38.57
N THR A 224 -9.19 9.79 38.48
CA THR A 224 -8.89 8.58 39.26
C THR A 224 -7.40 8.27 39.47
N THR A 225 -7.12 7.24 40.27
CA THR A 225 -5.76 6.71 40.50
C THR A 225 -5.23 5.98 39.25
N PRO A 226 -3.93 6.05 38.92
CA PRO A 226 -3.38 5.36 37.73
C PRO A 226 -3.33 3.84 37.87
N ASN A 227 -3.54 3.32 39.09
CA ASN A 227 -3.38 1.91 39.48
C ASN A 227 -4.60 1.02 39.14
N GLY A 228 -5.68 1.58 38.59
CA GLY A 228 -6.80 0.78 38.10
C GLY A 228 -6.40 -0.08 36.91
N VAL A 229 -7.11 -1.19 36.66
CA VAL A 229 -6.91 -2.00 35.44
C VAL A 229 -8.16 -1.88 34.59
N MET A 230 -8.07 -1.17 33.48
CA MET A 230 -9.20 -0.78 32.63
C MET A 230 -8.79 -0.83 31.15
N SER A 231 -9.75 -1.03 30.25
CA SER A 231 -9.49 -0.99 28.80
C SER A 231 -9.17 0.43 28.37
N PRO A 232 -8.03 0.69 27.73
CA PRO A 232 -7.74 2.01 27.18
C PRO A 232 -8.42 2.22 25.83
N VAL A 233 -8.68 3.49 25.53
CA VAL A 233 -8.89 3.94 24.15
C VAL A 233 -7.56 4.49 23.63
N PHE A 234 -7.08 3.92 22.53
CA PHE A 234 -5.93 4.40 21.79
C PHE A 234 -6.37 5.22 20.58
N GLU A 235 -5.49 6.13 20.17
CA GLU A 235 -5.65 7.01 19.02
C GLU A 235 -4.34 7.07 18.21
N TRP A 236 -4.48 7.21 16.90
CA TRP A 236 -3.40 7.53 15.95
C TRP A 236 -3.82 8.74 15.13
N ASP A 237 -3.00 9.79 15.21
CA ASP A 237 -3.16 11.11 14.60
C ASP A 237 -1.98 11.50 13.68
N ALA A 238 -0.84 10.82 13.81
CA ALA A 238 0.40 11.12 13.11
C ALA A 238 0.28 11.09 11.58
N ASP A 239 0.82 12.11 10.94
CA ASP A 239 1.10 12.23 9.50
C ASP A 239 2.52 12.80 9.38
N CYS A 240 3.53 11.91 9.39
CA CYS A 240 4.92 12.31 9.39
C CYS A 240 5.37 12.82 8.00
N ASN A 241 4.67 12.39 6.93
CA ASN A 241 5.01 12.72 5.55
C ASN A 241 4.36 14.04 5.07
N ASN A 242 3.29 14.47 5.74
CA ASN A 242 2.47 15.67 5.52
C ASN A 242 1.65 15.64 4.20
N ASP A 243 1.14 14.47 3.79
CA ASP A 243 0.21 14.33 2.65
C ASP A 243 -1.27 14.54 3.01
N GLY A 244 -1.61 14.54 4.32
CA GLY A 244 -2.97 14.67 4.84
C GLY A 244 -3.67 13.35 5.16
N ILE A 245 -2.95 12.22 5.16
CA ILE A 245 -3.43 10.89 5.56
C ILE A 245 -2.64 10.45 6.80
N VAL A 246 -3.35 9.87 7.79
CA VAL A 246 -2.73 9.37 9.02
C VAL A 246 -1.92 8.10 8.75
N ASP A 247 -0.65 8.10 9.15
CA ASP A 247 0.38 7.07 8.94
C ASP A 247 -0.10 5.65 9.29
N TYR A 248 -0.87 5.49 10.37
CA TYR A 248 -1.46 4.20 10.79
C TYR A 248 -2.31 3.56 9.69
N GLY A 249 -3.04 4.38 8.92
CA GLY A 249 -3.80 3.91 7.77
C GLY A 249 -2.87 3.38 6.67
N GLN A 250 -1.77 4.08 6.42
CA GLN A 250 -0.79 3.79 5.37
C GLN A 250 0.10 2.58 5.70
N CYS A 251 0.44 2.35 6.97
CA CYS A 251 1.16 1.15 7.45
C CYS A 251 0.29 -0.11 7.37
N ARG A 252 -1.03 0.05 7.56
CA ARG A 252 -1.99 -1.07 7.51
C ARG A 252 -2.46 -1.38 6.09
N ASP A 253 -2.65 -0.38 5.23
CA ASP A 253 -2.95 -0.64 3.81
C ASP A 253 -1.68 -0.95 2.99
N GLY A 254 -0.49 -0.64 3.51
CA GLY A 254 0.81 -0.92 2.91
C GLY A 254 1.30 0.16 1.94
N THR A 255 0.70 1.35 1.90
CA THR A 255 1.21 2.48 1.10
C THR A 255 2.51 3.09 1.66
N LEU A 256 2.78 2.89 2.96
CA LEU A 256 4.07 3.11 3.60
C LEU A 256 4.57 1.82 4.29
N PRO A 257 5.89 1.55 4.34
CA PRO A 257 6.44 0.40 5.05
C PRO A 257 6.35 0.54 6.57
N ASP A 258 6.00 -0.56 7.21
CA ASP A 258 6.15 -0.83 8.65
C ASP A 258 6.70 -2.26 8.73
N TYR A 259 8.01 -2.41 8.62
CA TYR A 259 8.72 -3.69 8.63
C TYR A 259 8.74 -4.30 10.03
N ASN A 260 8.76 -3.48 11.07
CA ASN A 260 8.91 -3.92 12.45
C ASN A 260 7.57 -4.16 13.18
N GLY A 261 6.45 -3.73 12.59
CA GLY A 261 5.08 -3.97 13.06
C GLY A 261 4.61 -3.03 14.17
N ASN A 262 5.26 -1.87 14.32
CA ASN A 262 4.93 -0.88 15.35
C ASN A 262 3.88 0.15 14.90
N ASN A 263 3.40 0.13 13.65
CA ASN A 263 2.44 1.08 13.07
C ASN A 263 2.97 2.53 12.93
N VAL A 264 4.29 2.73 13.02
CA VAL A 264 5.01 3.92 12.57
C VAL A 264 5.74 3.55 11.27
N PRO A 265 5.74 4.39 10.23
CA PRO A 265 6.52 4.11 9.05
C PRO A 265 8.03 4.11 9.32
N ASP A 266 8.78 3.12 8.83
CA ASP A 266 10.25 3.05 9.06
C ASP A 266 11.00 4.27 8.48
N CYS A 267 10.41 4.94 7.49
CA CYS A 267 10.90 6.21 6.96
C CYS A 267 10.78 7.36 7.99
N CYS A 268 9.72 7.41 8.81
CA CYS A 268 9.60 8.35 9.92
C CYS A 268 10.66 8.06 11.00
N GLU A 269 10.85 6.78 11.36
CA GLU A 269 11.81 6.37 12.40
C GLU A 269 13.27 6.63 11.99
N SER A 270 13.61 6.43 10.72
CA SER A 270 14.93 6.73 10.16
C SER A 270 15.16 8.21 9.83
N GLY A 271 14.13 9.06 9.87
CA GLY A 271 14.18 10.46 9.41
C GLY A 271 14.34 10.61 7.89
N THR A 272 14.00 9.58 7.13
CA THR A 272 14.04 9.55 5.66
C THR A 272 12.72 10.08 5.09
N PRO A 273 12.71 10.86 3.99
CA PRO A 273 11.45 11.28 3.38
C PRO A 273 10.55 10.10 2.99
N CYS A 274 9.41 9.96 3.67
CA CYS A 274 8.38 9.01 3.30
C CYS A 274 7.79 9.39 1.93
N VAL A 275 7.92 8.50 0.94
CA VAL A 275 7.40 8.67 -0.41
C VAL A 275 6.54 7.44 -0.75
N VAL A 276 5.22 7.62 -0.69
CA VAL A 276 4.23 6.59 -1.03
C VAL A 276 4.54 5.98 -2.40
N GLY A 277 4.49 4.64 -2.47
CA GLY A 277 4.72 3.88 -3.71
C GLY A 277 6.18 3.71 -4.15
N ASN A 278 7.16 4.23 -3.42
CA ASN A 278 8.60 4.03 -3.71
C ASN A 278 9.24 2.88 -2.90
N TYR A 279 8.45 2.06 -2.20
CA TYR A 279 8.95 0.99 -1.32
C TYR A 279 8.37 -0.38 -1.72
N PRO A 280 9.05 -1.49 -1.37
CA PRO A 280 8.44 -2.83 -1.40
C PRO A 280 7.29 -2.92 -0.41
N VAL A 281 6.19 -3.57 -0.82
CA VAL A 281 4.99 -3.77 0.01
C VAL A 281 4.64 -5.25 0.04
N GLN A 282 4.48 -5.83 1.23
CA GLN A 282 4.09 -7.23 1.39
C GLN A 282 2.60 -7.42 1.18
N TRP A 283 2.21 -8.48 0.48
CA TRP A 283 0.84 -9.00 0.57
C TRP A 283 0.74 -9.99 1.74
N ARG A 284 0.63 -9.44 2.96
CA ARG A 284 0.71 -10.18 4.23
C ARG A 284 -0.23 -11.39 4.29
N VAL A 285 0.29 -12.54 4.72
CA VAL A 285 -0.49 -13.79 4.90
C VAL A 285 -1.64 -13.61 5.90
N ALA A 286 -1.44 -12.80 6.95
CA ALA A 286 -2.48 -12.46 7.93
C ALA A 286 -3.68 -11.70 7.33
N GLU A 287 -3.48 -11.04 6.19
CA GLU A 287 -4.50 -10.29 5.44
C GLU A 287 -5.08 -11.12 4.27
N GLY A 288 -4.71 -12.40 4.17
CA GLY A 288 -5.15 -13.33 3.12
C GLY A 288 -4.25 -13.36 1.87
N GLY A 289 -3.04 -12.80 1.95
CA GLY A 289 -2.05 -12.86 0.87
C GLY A 289 -1.11 -14.06 0.90
N ASN A 290 -0.17 -14.07 -0.04
CA ASN A 290 0.87 -15.10 -0.20
C ASN A 290 2.17 -14.81 0.58
N GLY A 291 2.31 -13.62 1.17
CA GLY A 291 3.52 -13.20 1.89
C GLY A 291 4.61 -12.62 1.00
N HIS A 292 4.41 -12.58 -0.32
CA HIS A 292 5.36 -12.01 -1.28
C HIS A 292 5.42 -10.49 -1.17
N TRP A 293 6.52 -9.89 -1.63
CA TRP A 293 6.72 -8.44 -1.64
C TRP A 293 6.69 -7.90 -3.06
N TYR A 294 6.11 -6.71 -3.26
CA TYR A 294 5.90 -6.14 -4.59
C TYR A 294 6.35 -4.68 -4.65
N LYS A 295 6.97 -4.26 -5.76
CA LYS A 295 7.36 -2.85 -5.99
C LYS A 295 7.27 -2.47 -7.47
N ILE A 296 6.74 -1.28 -7.75
CA ILE A 296 6.79 -0.72 -9.10
C ILE A 296 8.16 -0.07 -9.39
N ARG A 297 8.71 -0.32 -10.58
CA ARG A 297 9.95 0.29 -11.08
C ARG A 297 9.70 0.99 -12.44
N PRO A 298 10.32 2.17 -12.70
CA PRO A 298 10.24 2.82 -14.00
C PRO A 298 10.80 1.92 -15.11
N LYS A 299 10.14 1.88 -16.29
CA LYS A 299 10.53 0.99 -17.40
C LYS A 299 11.96 1.25 -17.87
N VAL A 300 12.77 0.18 -17.93
CA VAL A 300 14.13 0.20 -18.50
C VAL A 300 14.21 -0.70 -19.73
N GLY A 301 14.55 -0.13 -20.89
CA GLY A 301 14.71 -0.90 -22.14
C GLY A 301 13.43 -1.55 -22.64
N ASP A 302 13.48 -2.86 -22.86
CA ASP A 302 12.36 -3.73 -23.24
C ASP A 302 11.94 -4.63 -22.05
N TRP A 303 11.00 -5.56 -22.27
CA TRP A 303 10.60 -6.53 -21.24
C TRP A 303 11.77 -7.36 -20.69
N HIS A 304 12.75 -7.76 -21.52
CA HIS A 304 13.90 -8.54 -21.05
C HIS A 304 14.85 -7.70 -20.19
N ALA A 305 15.07 -6.43 -20.54
CA ALA A 305 15.83 -5.49 -19.73
C ALA A 305 15.10 -5.17 -18.40
N CYS A 306 13.76 -5.08 -18.40
CA CYS A 306 12.97 -4.97 -17.18
C CYS A 306 13.12 -6.22 -16.29
N ARG A 307 13.07 -7.44 -16.86
CA ARG A 307 13.31 -8.69 -16.11
C ARG A 307 14.71 -8.72 -15.51
N SER A 308 15.73 -8.36 -16.30
CA SER A 308 17.11 -8.30 -15.82
C SER A 308 17.29 -7.30 -14.67
N ALA A 309 16.53 -6.18 -14.67
CA ALA A 309 16.50 -5.19 -13.61
C ALA A 309 15.53 -5.53 -12.43
N ALA A 310 14.88 -6.70 -12.49
CA ALA A 310 14.23 -7.34 -11.35
C ALA A 310 15.19 -8.37 -10.72
N LEU A 311 15.79 -9.23 -11.55
CA LEU A 311 16.74 -10.27 -11.15
C LEU A 311 17.98 -9.68 -10.46
N ALA A 312 18.54 -8.59 -11.00
CA ALA A 312 19.60 -7.79 -10.35
C ALA A 312 19.08 -6.92 -9.18
N ALA A 313 18.05 -7.40 -8.48
CA ALA A 313 17.49 -6.83 -7.26
C ALA A 313 16.81 -7.92 -6.37
N GLY A 314 17.16 -9.20 -6.55
CA GLY A 314 16.59 -10.34 -5.82
C GLY A 314 15.15 -10.73 -6.17
N ALA A 315 14.58 -10.15 -7.23
CA ALA A 315 13.18 -10.30 -7.61
C ALA A 315 13.02 -10.89 -9.03
N ASP A 316 11.78 -11.16 -9.44
CA ASP A 316 11.43 -11.28 -10.86
C ASP A 316 10.27 -10.35 -11.23
N LEU A 317 9.79 -10.39 -12.48
CA LEU A 317 8.57 -9.68 -12.88
C LEU A 317 7.34 -10.40 -12.33
N ALA A 318 6.46 -9.66 -11.65
CA ALA A 318 5.37 -10.22 -10.84
C ALA A 318 4.40 -11.13 -11.61
N SER A 319 3.88 -12.15 -10.95
CA SER A 319 3.03 -13.20 -11.55
C SER A 319 1.66 -13.30 -10.87
N PRO A 320 0.75 -12.31 -11.02
CA PRO A 320 -0.54 -12.30 -10.34
C PRO A 320 -1.44 -13.48 -10.73
N SER A 321 -1.34 -14.55 -9.93
CA SER A 321 -1.83 -15.91 -10.16
C SER A 321 -3.28 -16.12 -9.70
N THR A 322 -3.83 -15.17 -8.94
CA THR A 322 -5.21 -15.22 -8.44
C THR A 322 -5.93 -13.88 -8.60
N SER A 323 -7.26 -13.90 -8.56
CA SER A 323 -8.06 -12.65 -8.58
C SER A 323 -7.88 -11.78 -7.34
N ALA A 324 -7.48 -12.36 -6.20
CA ALA A 324 -7.17 -11.59 -5.00
C ALA A 324 -5.82 -10.87 -5.16
N GLU A 325 -4.86 -11.52 -5.79
CA GLU A 325 -3.54 -10.97 -6.12
C GLU A 325 -3.62 -9.87 -7.18
N ASN A 326 -4.43 -10.07 -8.23
CA ASN A 326 -4.67 -9.06 -9.27
C ASN A 326 -5.33 -7.79 -8.70
N LEU A 327 -6.18 -7.93 -7.68
CA LEU A 327 -6.73 -6.81 -6.91
C LEU A 327 -5.72 -6.20 -5.93
N PHE A 328 -4.80 -7.00 -5.37
CA PHE A 328 -3.70 -6.46 -4.55
C PHE A 328 -2.78 -5.57 -5.38
N VAL A 329 -2.36 -6.03 -6.57
CA VAL A 329 -1.40 -5.29 -7.42
C VAL A 329 -2.00 -4.05 -8.09
N GLU A 330 -3.32 -3.87 -8.09
CA GLU A 330 -4.00 -2.65 -8.58
C GLU A 330 -3.41 -1.37 -7.97
N ARG A 331 -3.01 -1.41 -6.69
CA ARG A 331 -2.38 -0.29 -5.96
C ARG A 331 -1.15 0.30 -6.65
N PHE A 332 -0.40 -0.51 -7.40
CA PHE A 332 0.84 -0.10 -8.05
C PHE A 332 0.58 0.50 -9.43
N VAL A 333 -0.54 0.16 -10.06
CA VAL A 333 -0.83 0.55 -11.44
C VAL A 333 -1.11 2.06 -11.49
N PRO A 334 -0.31 2.87 -12.22
CA PRO A 334 -0.47 4.31 -12.20
C PRO A 334 -1.87 4.75 -12.65
N SER A 335 -2.48 5.67 -11.91
CA SER A 335 -3.77 6.23 -12.30
C SER A 335 -3.68 6.96 -13.66
N PRO A 336 -4.75 6.99 -14.49
CA PRO A 336 -4.74 7.63 -15.83
C PRO A 336 -4.59 9.16 -15.87
N SER A 337 -4.03 9.77 -14.82
CA SER A 337 -4.00 11.22 -14.57
C SER A 337 -2.94 11.95 -15.41
N GLY A 338 -3.24 12.18 -16.69
CA GLY A 338 -2.55 13.17 -17.54
C GLY A 338 -1.33 12.65 -18.31
N SER A 339 -0.60 11.66 -17.80
CA SER A 339 0.33 10.86 -18.61
C SER A 339 -0.44 9.79 -19.39
N SER A 340 -0.19 9.66 -20.70
CA SER A 340 -0.91 8.72 -21.57
C SER A 340 -0.53 7.24 -21.37
N LEU A 341 0.37 6.94 -20.44
CA LEU A 341 0.92 5.61 -20.18
C LEU A 341 0.54 5.17 -18.76
N ASN A 342 -0.32 4.15 -18.65
CA ASN A 342 -0.75 3.57 -17.38
C ASN A 342 -0.59 2.04 -17.33
N ARG A 343 0.32 1.51 -18.16
CA ARG A 343 0.56 0.08 -18.35
C ARG A 343 1.88 -0.33 -17.70
N VAL A 344 1.84 -1.46 -17.01
CA VAL A 344 2.94 -1.99 -16.20
C VAL A 344 3.27 -3.40 -16.68
N PHE A 345 4.52 -3.68 -17.07
CA PHE A 345 4.93 -5.05 -17.43
C PHE A 345 4.89 -5.97 -16.21
N ILE A 346 4.46 -7.21 -16.45
CA ILE A 346 4.43 -8.32 -15.48
C ILE A 346 5.00 -9.59 -16.13
N GLY A 347 5.15 -10.65 -15.34
CA GLY A 347 5.89 -11.87 -15.70
C GLY A 347 5.23 -12.77 -16.76
N GLY A 348 3.97 -12.53 -17.13
CA GLY A 348 3.27 -13.37 -18.09
C GLY A 348 3.87 -13.28 -19.50
N ARG A 349 4.12 -14.44 -20.13
CA ARG A 349 4.73 -14.52 -21.46
C ARG A 349 4.07 -15.59 -22.32
N GLN A 350 4.02 -15.36 -23.64
CA GLN A 350 3.56 -16.36 -24.61
C GLN A 350 4.73 -17.18 -25.19
N ALA A 351 4.54 -18.49 -25.30
CA ALA A 351 5.45 -19.40 -25.96
C ALA A 351 5.54 -19.09 -27.48
N PRO A 352 6.75 -18.90 -28.05
CA PRO A 352 6.92 -18.47 -29.44
C PRO A 352 6.17 -19.32 -30.48
N GLY A 353 5.41 -18.67 -31.36
CA GLY A 353 4.64 -19.33 -32.42
C GLY A 353 3.27 -19.87 -31.99
N SER A 354 2.81 -19.57 -30.77
CA SER A 354 1.46 -19.90 -30.31
C SER A 354 0.37 -19.10 -31.05
N SER A 355 -0.87 -19.61 -31.00
CA SER A 355 -2.07 -18.81 -31.34
C SER A 355 -2.37 -17.85 -30.18
N PRO A 356 -2.90 -16.63 -30.40
CA PRO A 356 -2.93 -15.57 -29.39
C PRO A 356 -3.55 -15.97 -28.04
N THR A 357 -4.59 -16.80 -28.06
CA THR A 357 -5.35 -17.23 -26.88
C THR A 357 -4.78 -18.46 -26.15
N VAL A 358 -3.58 -18.95 -26.48
CA VAL A 358 -2.97 -20.14 -25.86
C VAL A 358 -1.46 -19.99 -25.67
N GLY A 359 -0.84 -20.91 -24.94
CA GLY A 359 0.62 -20.94 -24.75
C GLY A 359 1.18 -19.84 -23.86
N TRP A 360 0.32 -19.16 -23.08
CA TRP A 360 0.74 -18.26 -22.02
C TRP A 360 1.22 -19.05 -20.79
N TYR A 361 2.21 -18.50 -20.09
CA TYR A 361 2.80 -19.07 -18.88
C TYR A 361 3.43 -17.96 -18.02
N TRP A 362 3.58 -18.21 -16.72
CA TRP A 362 4.35 -17.36 -15.81
C TRP A 362 5.82 -17.75 -15.78
N ILE A 363 6.71 -16.77 -15.59
CA ILE A 363 8.17 -16.93 -15.74
C ILE A 363 8.88 -17.53 -14.53
N ASP A 364 8.18 -17.61 -13.40
CA ASP A 364 8.55 -18.35 -12.18
C ASP A 364 8.16 -19.84 -12.25
N GLY A 365 7.30 -20.22 -13.21
CA GLY A 365 6.77 -21.57 -13.37
C GLY A 365 5.45 -21.85 -12.64
N SER A 366 4.79 -20.83 -12.07
CA SER A 366 3.46 -20.96 -11.47
C SER A 366 2.36 -21.28 -12.50
N ASP A 367 1.27 -21.91 -12.04
CA ASP A 367 0.19 -22.40 -12.91
C ASP A 367 -0.61 -21.25 -13.57
N TRP A 368 -0.78 -21.33 -14.89
CA TRP A 368 -1.57 -20.37 -15.67
C TRP A 368 -3.09 -20.67 -15.60
N ASP A 369 -3.63 -20.74 -14.39
CA ASP A 369 -5.04 -21.11 -14.12
C ASP A 369 -5.99 -19.92 -13.91
N TYR A 370 -5.46 -18.68 -13.91
CA TYR A 370 -6.23 -17.43 -13.81
C TYR A 370 -5.85 -16.45 -14.93
N THR A 371 -6.83 -15.70 -15.42
CA THR A 371 -6.61 -14.61 -16.41
C THR A 371 -7.62 -13.48 -16.25
N ASP A 372 -7.17 -12.22 -16.32
CA ASP A 372 -8.04 -11.03 -16.33
C ASP A 372 -7.92 -10.21 -17.63
N TRP A 373 -8.07 -10.90 -18.77
CA TRP A 373 -7.95 -10.28 -20.09
C TRP A 373 -8.98 -9.17 -20.33
N GLN A 374 -8.50 -7.99 -20.73
CA GLN A 374 -9.34 -6.92 -21.24
C GLN A 374 -10.16 -7.39 -22.45
N PHE A 375 -11.32 -6.75 -22.69
CA PHE A 375 -12.16 -7.02 -23.85
C PHE A 375 -11.38 -6.93 -25.19
N ASN A 376 -11.39 -8.01 -25.96
CA ASN A 376 -10.57 -8.26 -27.15
C ASN A 376 -9.05 -8.41 -26.90
N GLN A 377 -8.64 -8.91 -25.74
CA GLN A 377 -7.30 -9.46 -25.48
C GLN A 377 -7.40 -10.97 -25.17
N PRO A 378 -6.33 -11.76 -25.42
CA PRO A 378 -5.16 -11.39 -26.21
C PRO A 378 -5.52 -11.31 -27.71
N ASN A 379 -4.93 -10.37 -28.45
CA ASN A 379 -5.18 -10.18 -29.90
C ASN A 379 -4.01 -10.60 -30.80
N GLY A 380 -2.78 -10.54 -30.30
CA GLY A 380 -1.59 -11.22 -30.82
C GLY A 380 -0.93 -10.67 -32.08
N ASN A 381 0.29 -11.20 -32.32
CA ASN A 381 1.53 -10.54 -32.79
C ASN A 381 2.37 -10.00 -31.61
N GLU A 382 1.70 -9.71 -30.51
CA GLU A 382 2.21 -9.45 -29.17
C GLU A 382 2.49 -10.75 -28.39
N GLY A 383 3.20 -10.69 -27.26
CA GLY A 383 3.57 -11.90 -26.50
C GLY A 383 4.11 -11.69 -25.08
N TYR A 384 4.00 -10.48 -24.54
CA TYR A 384 4.44 -10.09 -23.19
C TYR A 384 3.29 -9.40 -22.46
N LEU A 385 3.02 -9.80 -21.23
CA LEU A 385 1.84 -9.38 -20.48
C LEU A 385 2.05 -8.02 -19.81
N ALA A 386 1.02 -7.17 -19.85
CA ALA A 386 0.99 -5.96 -19.04
C ALA A 386 -0.38 -5.72 -18.39
N VAL A 387 -0.33 -5.22 -17.16
CA VAL A 387 -1.49 -4.88 -16.35
C VAL A 387 -1.78 -3.38 -16.41
N PHE A 388 -3.06 -2.99 -16.46
CA PHE A 388 -3.49 -1.60 -16.49
C PHE A 388 -4.90 -1.39 -15.92
N VAL A 389 -5.17 -0.21 -15.36
CA VAL A 389 -6.53 0.19 -14.95
C VAL A 389 -7.36 0.56 -16.18
N TYR A 390 -8.56 0.00 -16.29
CA TYR A 390 -9.56 0.38 -17.28
C TYR A 390 -10.92 0.66 -16.61
N GLY A 391 -11.27 1.94 -16.50
CA GLY A 391 -12.50 2.36 -15.83
C GLY A 391 -12.38 2.29 -14.31
N ALA A 392 -12.85 1.19 -13.72
CA ALA A 392 -12.84 0.92 -12.28
C ALA A 392 -12.51 -0.56 -11.98
N THR A 393 -11.66 -1.13 -12.83
CA THR A 393 -11.19 -2.52 -12.80
C THR A 393 -9.79 -2.58 -13.39
N VAL A 394 -8.91 -3.38 -12.80
CA VAL A 394 -7.64 -3.78 -13.41
C VAL A 394 -7.84 -4.94 -14.38
N VAL A 395 -7.16 -4.84 -15.52
CA VAL A 395 -7.23 -5.81 -16.63
C VAL A 395 -5.87 -5.97 -17.30
N TRP A 396 -5.71 -7.07 -18.05
CA TRP A 396 -4.47 -7.41 -18.75
C TRP A 396 -4.59 -7.20 -20.26
N GLY A 397 -3.44 -6.95 -20.89
CA GLY A 397 -3.29 -6.92 -22.35
C GLY A 397 -1.94 -7.50 -22.79
N ASP A 398 -1.88 -7.94 -24.04
CA ASP A 398 -0.66 -8.43 -24.68
C ASP A 398 0.08 -7.29 -25.40
N TYR A 399 1.40 -7.23 -25.24
CA TYR A 399 2.28 -6.24 -25.86
C TYR A 399 3.53 -6.86 -26.49
N VAL A 400 4.18 -6.10 -27.39
CA VAL A 400 5.55 -6.36 -27.85
C VAL A 400 6.57 -5.93 -26.79
N ALA A 401 7.72 -6.59 -26.72
CA ALA A 401 8.69 -6.41 -25.62
C ALA A 401 9.19 -4.96 -25.46
N ASP A 402 9.36 -4.22 -26.56
CA ASP A 402 9.86 -2.85 -26.59
C ASP A 402 8.75 -1.79 -26.44
N SER A 403 7.47 -2.20 -26.45
CA SER A 403 6.27 -1.35 -26.57
C SER A 403 6.35 -0.04 -25.77
N ILE A 404 6.23 1.09 -26.46
CA ILE A 404 6.34 2.44 -25.88
C ILE A 404 5.11 2.85 -25.05
N ASP A 405 4.05 2.04 -25.04
CA ASP A 405 2.80 2.32 -24.32
C ASP A 405 2.88 2.02 -22.80
N LEU A 406 4.05 1.58 -22.31
CA LEU A 406 4.30 1.23 -20.91
C LEU A 406 5.23 2.22 -20.22
N CYS A 407 4.87 2.57 -18.99
CA CYS A 407 5.64 3.47 -18.13
C CYS A 407 6.55 2.72 -17.14
N CYS A 408 6.15 1.53 -16.71
CA CYS A 408 6.76 0.82 -15.59
C CYS A 408 6.78 -0.70 -15.78
N PHE A 409 7.43 -1.39 -14.85
CA PHE A 409 7.28 -2.83 -14.59
C PHE A 409 7.03 -3.06 -13.09
N LEU A 410 6.37 -4.16 -12.74
CA LEU A 410 6.14 -4.59 -11.36
C LEU A 410 7.11 -5.73 -11.04
N VAL A 411 7.91 -5.56 -9.99
CA VAL A 411 8.77 -6.63 -9.46
C VAL A 411 8.11 -7.30 -8.27
N GLU A 412 8.45 -8.57 -8.08
CA GLU A 412 7.98 -9.44 -7.01
C GLU A 412 9.15 -10.21 -6.39
N TRP A 413 9.28 -10.15 -5.08
CA TRP A 413 10.11 -11.06 -4.29
C TRP A 413 9.21 -12.13 -3.69
N SER A 414 9.48 -13.39 -4.04
CA SER A 414 8.74 -14.58 -3.61
C SER A 414 9.65 -15.71 -3.14
N ALA A 415 10.96 -15.46 -3.05
CA ALA A 415 11.95 -16.43 -2.60
C ALA A 415 11.85 -16.70 -1.09
N ASP A 416 11.87 -17.98 -0.75
CA ASP A 416 12.16 -18.54 0.58
C ASP A 416 13.23 -19.62 0.36
N CYS A 417 14.49 -19.19 0.29
CA CYS A 417 15.63 -20.10 0.06
C CYS A 417 15.92 -20.93 1.30
N ASN A 418 15.67 -20.36 2.49
CA ASN A 418 16.03 -20.94 3.76
C ASN A 418 15.00 -21.99 4.25
N ASN A 419 13.81 -21.97 3.63
CA ASN A 419 12.67 -22.87 3.83
C ASN A 419 12.04 -22.78 5.23
N ASP A 420 12.03 -21.60 5.86
CA ASP A 420 11.32 -21.35 7.13
C ASP A 420 9.84 -20.99 6.96
N GLY A 421 9.40 -20.70 5.72
CA GLY A 421 8.04 -20.30 5.37
C GLY A 421 7.81 -18.79 5.32
N VAL A 422 8.87 -17.98 5.37
CA VAL A 422 8.87 -16.52 5.23
C VAL A 422 9.64 -16.13 3.96
N VAL A 423 9.14 -15.12 3.24
CA VAL A 423 9.84 -14.58 2.06
C VAL A 423 11.06 -13.77 2.50
N ASP A 424 12.25 -14.21 2.08
CA ASP A 424 13.58 -13.75 2.49
C ASP A 424 13.71 -12.21 2.50
N HIS A 425 13.13 -11.54 1.50
CA HIS A 425 13.18 -10.08 1.34
C HIS A 425 12.66 -9.32 2.57
N GLY A 426 11.64 -9.85 3.26
CA GLY A 426 11.15 -9.26 4.50
C GLY A 426 12.13 -9.42 5.67
N GLN A 427 12.88 -10.53 5.69
CA GLN A 427 13.85 -10.85 6.73
C GLN A 427 15.15 -10.05 6.55
N ILE A 428 15.56 -9.75 5.32
CA ILE A 428 16.62 -8.75 5.02
C ILE A 428 16.24 -7.39 5.60
N LEU A 429 15.04 -6.90 5.28
CA LEU A 429 14.57 -5.57 5.71
C LEU A 429 14.39 -5.46 7.24
N GLN A 430 14.16 -6.58 7.92
CA GLN A 430 14.14 -6.69 9.38
C GLN A 430 15.52 -6.94 10.01
N GLY A 431 16.60 -7.06 9.21
CA GLY A 431 17.96 -7.35 9.69
C GLY A 431 18.14 -8.74 10.32
N GLN A 432 17.27 -9.69 9.96
CA GLN A 432 17.32 -11.09 10.42
C GLN A 432 18.20 -11.95 9.52
N LEU A 433 18.19 -11.66 8.21
CA LEU A 433 19.13 -12.18 7.23
C LEU A 433 20.14 -11.09 6.85
N VAL A 434 21.35 -11.50 6.48
CA VAL A 434 22.38 -10.60 5.96
C VAL A 434 22.25 -10.54 4.43
N ASP A 435 22.36 -9.33 3.90
CA ASP A 435 22.47 -8.97 2.48
C ASP A 435 23.61 -7.94 2.42
N ALA A 436 24.83 -8.42 2.18
CA ALA A 436 26.06 -7.67 2.39
C ALA A 436 26.45 -6.76 1.21
N ASP A 437 26.03 -7.08 -0.01
CA ASP A 437 26.23 -6.26 -1.21
C ASP A 437 25.02 -5.35 -1.53
N ALA A 438 23.88 -5.57 -0.85
CA ALA A 438 22.59 -4.91 -1.03
C ALA A 438 21.89 -5.26 -2.37
N ASN A 439 22.12 -6.46 -2.92
CA ASN A 439 21.47 -6.92 -4.14
C ASN A 439 20.02 -7.42 -3.91
N GLY A 440 19.60 -7.66 -2.66
CA GLY A 440 18.24 -8.09 -2.33
C GLY A 440 18.03 -9.61 -2.25
N VAL A 441 19.08 -10.41 -2.43
CA VAL A 441 19.18 -11.82 -2.07
C VAL A 441 20.00 -11.94 -0.79
N PRO A 442 19.64 -12.79 0.19
CA PRO A 442 20.48 -13.00 1.37
C PRO A 442 21.80 -13.71 1.05
N ASP A 443 22.89 -13.37 1.76
CA ASP A 443 24.20 -14.03 1.71
C ASP A 443 24.11 -15.57 1.85
N VAL A 444 23.11 -16.07 2.60
CA VAL A 444 22.88 -17.51 2.84
C VAL A 444 22.12 -18.20 1.70
N CYS A 445 21.47 -17.43 0.83
CA CYS A 445 20.79 -17.87 -0.38
C CYS A 445 21.67 -17.79 -1.62
N GLU A 446 22.74 -16.99 -1.55
CA GLU A 446 23.73 -16.93 -2.60
C GLU A 446 24.49 -18.26 -2.67
N VAL A 447 24.39 -18.92 -3.83
CA VAL A 447 25.43 -19.86 -4.22
C VAL A 447 26.68 -19.00 -4.43
N ASP A 448 27.71 -19.22 -3.62
CA ASP A 448 28.96 -18.44 -3.67
C ASP A 448 29.31 -18.12 -5.14
N PRO A 449 29.37 -16.83 -5.54
CA PRO A 449 29.59 -16.46 -6.93
C PRO A 449 30.99 -16.86 -7.41
N CYS A 450 31.85 -17.30 -6.49
CA CYS A 450 33.23 -17.66 -6.70
C CYS A 450 33.67 -18.85 -5.81
N PRO A 451 33.06 -20.06 -5.89
CA PRO A 451 33.30 -21.15 -4.93
C PRO A 451 34.76 -21.62 -4.87
N GLY A 452 35.57 -21.26 -5.89
CA GLY A 452 37.00 -21.51 -5.91
C GLY A 452 37.85 -20.53 -5.09
N ASP A 453 37.30 -19.42 -4.59
CA ASP A 453 38.02 -18.36 -3.84
C ASP A 453 38.04 -18.68 -2.34
N ILE A 454 38.69 -19.79 -2.02
CA ILE A 454 38.80 -20.35 -0.65
C ILE A 454 39.50 -19.38 0.31
N THR A 455 40.25 -18.41 -0.21
CA THR A 455 40.91 -17.36 0.57
C THR A 455 40.07 -16.09 0.76
N ASN A 456 38.89 -16.00 0.13
CA ASN A 456 38.03 -14.81 0.07
C ASN A 456 38.81 -13.55 -0.41
N GLY A 457 39.71 -13.71 -1.39
CA GLY A 457 40.56 -12.67 -1.95
C GLY A 457 39.92 -11.80 -3.03
N GLY A 458 38.73 -12.17 -3.51
CA GLY A 458 38.06 -11.63 -4.69
C GLY A 458 38.61 -12.18 -6.02
N THR A 459 39.36 -13.28 -6.01
CA THR A 459 40.03 -13.86 -7.19
C THR A 459 40.45 -15.31 -6.91
N VAL A 460 39.98 -16.26 -7.72
CA VAL A 460 40.48 -17.65 -7.70
C VAL A 460 41.85 -17.71 -8.36
N ASP A 461 42.90 -18.01 -7.60
CA ASP A 461 44.24 -18.25 -8.18
C ASP A 461 44.99 -19.49 -7.63
N ALA A 462 46.31 -19.49 -7.79
CA ALA A 462 47.19 -20.54 -7.30
C ALA A 462 47.21 -20.65 -5.76
N THR A 463 46.79 -19.63 -5.01
CA THR A 463 46.62 -19.71 -3.55
C THR A 463 45.50 -20.68 -3.17
N ASP A 464 44.33 -20.57 -3.77
CA ASP A 464 43.15 -21.36 -3.43
C ASP A 464 43.31 -22.79 -3.95
N LEU A 465 43.86 -22.94 -5.16
CA LEU A 465 44.31 -24.24 -5.68
C LEU A 465 45.32 -24.93 -4.75
N SER A 466 46.18 -24.18 -4.05
CA SER A 466 47.12 -24.77 -3.10
C SER A 466 46.43 -25.35 -1.86
N ILE A 467 45.24 -24.87 -1.50
CA ILE A 467 44.44 -25.38 -0.36
C ILE A 467 43.80 -26.72 -0.74
N VAL A 468 43.10 -26.81 -1.89
CA VAL A 468 42.54 -28.09 -2.39
C VAL A 468 43.62 -29.15 -2.57
N LEU A 469 44.78 -28.77 -3.12
CA LEU A 469 45.91 -29.70 -3.30
C LEU A 469 46.60 -30.09 -1.99
N ALA A 470 46.50 -29.29 -0.93
CA ALA A 470 47.02 -29.63 0.40
C ALA A 470 46.09 -30.59 1.17
N ALA A 471 44.77 -30.38 1.06
CA ALA A 471 43.74 -31.19 1.71
C ALA A 471 43.31 -32.44 0.89
N TRP A 472 43.92 -32.68 -0.27
CA TRP A 472 43.52 -33.71 -1.23
C TRP A 472 43.36 -35.12 -0.62
N GLY A 473 42.18 -35.71 -0.79
CA GLY A 473 41.83 -37.04 -0.28
C GLY A 473 41.55 -37.09 1.22
N THR A 474 41.42 -35.95 1.89
CA THR A 474 40.86 -35.88 3.26
C THR A 474 39.33 -35.99 3.22
N THR A 475 38.76 -36.52 4.29
CA THR A 475 37.32 -36.39 4.59
C THR A 475 37.09 -35.12 5.41
N GLY A 476 36.10 -34.29 5.06
CA GLY A 476 35.90 -32.92 5.57
C GLY A 476 35.71 -32.70 7.09
N GLN A 477 35.92 -33.71 7.93
CA GLN A 477 35.87 -33.65 9.40
C GLN A 477 37.10 -32.93 10.01
N GLY A 478 37.36 -31.69 9.58
CA GLY A 478 38.39 -30.83 10.18
C GLY A 478 38.80 -29.62 9.34
N GLU A 479 38.75 -29.73 8.01
CA GLU A 479 39.24 -28.71 7.06
C GLU A 479 38.15 -28.36 6.02
N PHE A 480 36.99 -27.89 6.52
CA PHE A 480 35.77 -27.56 5.74
C PHE A 480 35.94 -26.51 4.62
N GLN A 481 37.14 -25.93 4.43
CA GLN A 481 37.41 -24.93 3.40
C GLN A 481 37.80 -25.52 2.04
N ALA A 482 38.12 -26.82 1.97
CA ALA A 482 38.55 -27.47 0.73
C ALA A 482 37.50 -28.44 0.13
N ASP A 483 36.38 -28.66 0.84
CA ASP A 483 35.24 -29.50 0.48
C ASP A 483 34.14 -28.56 -0.05
N ILE A 484 34.35 -28.10 -1.28
CA ILE A 484 33.63 -27.01 -1.94
C ILE A 484 32.32 -27.52 -2.54
N ASP A 485 32.30 -28.75 -3.06
CA ASP A 485 31.07 -29.36 -3.60
C ASP A 485 30.19 -30.01 -2.51
N GLY A 486 30.67 -30.04 -1.26
CA GLY A 486 29.96 -30.54 -0.09
C GLY A 486 29.79 -32.05 -0.05
N SER A 487 30.53 -32.81 -0.87
CA SER A 487 30.47 -34.27 -0.93
C SER A 487 31.06 -34.97 0.31
N GLY A 488 31.83 -34.25 1.15
CA GLY A 488 32.48 -34.82 2.34
C GLY A 488 33.91 -35.31 2.08
N LEU A 489 34.44 -35.12 0.87
CA LEU A 489 35.73 -35.62 0.37
C LEU A 489 36.38 -34.60 -0.56
N VAL A 490 37.58 -34.14 -0.22
CA VAL A 490 38.34 -33.23 -1.09
C VAL A 490 38.92 -34.00 -2.29
N ASP A 491 38.32 -33.89 -3.48
CA ASP A 491 38.79 -34.57 -4.69
C ASP A 491 38.71 -33.77 -6.01
N GLY A 492 38.44 -34.44 -7.12
CA GLY A 492 38.29 -33.84 -8.45
C GLY A 492 37.03 -32.98 -8.60
N GLY A 493 36.03 -33.10 -7.71
CA GLY A 493 34.89 -32.19 -7.64
C GLY A 493 35.33 -30.75 -7.32
N ASP A 494 35.97 -30.57 -6.17
CA ASP A 494 36.45 -29.26 -5.66
C ASP A 494 37.48 -28.64 -6.61
N LEU A 495 38.40 -29.45 -7.11
CA LEU A 495 39.38 -29.02 -8.09
C LEU A 495 38.74 -28.56 -9.41
N ALA A 496 37.60 -29.13 -9.81
CA ALA A 496 36.86 -28.66 -10.98
C ALA A 496 36.16 -27.32 -10.71
N LEU A 497 35.78 -27.00 -9.48
CA LEU A 497 35.23 -25.70 -9.10
C LEU A 497 36.33 -24.62 -9.09
N VAL A 498 37.48 -24.88 -8.46
CA VAL A 498 38.65 -23.96 -8.50
C VAL A 498 39.14 -23.72 -9.94
N LEU A 499 39.30 -24.77 -10.75
CA LEU A 499 39.74 -24.61 -12.13
C LEU A 499 38.65 -24.05 -13.06
N GLY A 500 37.37 -24.17 -12.68
CA GLY A 500 36.24 -23.58 -13.40
C GLY A 500 36.07 -22.08 -13.14
N GLY A 501 36.32 -21.63 -11.91
CA GLY A 501 36.23 -20.22 -11.50
C GLY A 501 37.50 -19.38 -11.75
N TRP A 502 38.56 -19.97 -12.30
CA TRP A 502 39.90 -19.37 -12.35
C TRP A 502 39.96 -17.94 -12.92
N GLY A 503 40.31 -16.97 -12.07
CA GLY A 503 40.34 -15.55 -12.41
C GLY A 503 39.65 -14.68 -11.35
N PRO A 504 39.46 -13.37 -11.62
CA PRO A 504 38.73 -12.49 -10.72
C PRO A 504 37.27 -12.94 -10.62
N CYS A 505 36.73 -12.89 -9.41
CA CYS A 505 35.35 -13.25 -9.14
C CYS A 505 34.36 -12.30 -9.86
N PRO A 506 33.13 -12.76 -10.16
CA PRO A 506 32.04 -11.87 -10.55
C PRO A 506 31.81 -10.76 -9.51
N GLN A 507 31.33 -9.62 -9.99
CA GLN A 507 30.77 -8.49 -9.24
C GLN A 507 29.46 -8.03 -9.89
#